data_AF-A0A2E0ICP0-F1
#
_entry.id   AF-A0A2E0ICP0-F1
#
_cell.length_a   1.000
_cell.length_b   1.000
_cell.length_c   1.000
_cell.angle_alpha   90.00
_cell.angle_beta   90.00
_cell.angle_gamma   90.00
#
_symmetry.space_group_name_H-M   'P 1'
#
loop_
_entity.id
_entity.type
_entity.pdbx_description
1 polymer ?
#
loop_
_entity_poly.entity_id
_entity_poly.type
_entity_poly.pdbx_seq_one_letter_code
_entity_poly.pdbx_strand_id
1 'polypeptide(L)'
;MMNCVLCDSPIRKSFQTNDKKNYHECSSCGLIFLDCNDRLSYADEKARYESHQNSPTDISYRNFLNQLFQPLSQKINKDNIGLDFGCGPGPTISKMFQENGIKMDIYDPIFFPNNYALKAQYDFISCTEVVEHLFDPAKTLNLIDLILKKSGWLGVMTKIYDKSIIFEDWYYRKDPTHVAFYSKQTLETIADMMGWKCEIHSDNVVLFQK
;
A
#
# COMPACT_ATOMS: atom_id res chain seq x y z
N MET A 1 -22.20 14.24 7.70
CA MET A 1 -21.93 12.80 7.56
C MET A 1 -20.51 12.66 7.09
N MET A 2 -19.73 11.81 7.75
CA MET A 2 -18.39 11.46 7.28
C MET A 2 -18.52 10.29 6.29
N ASN A 3 -17.79 10.34 5.19
CA ASN A 3 -17.76 9.29 4.18
C ASN A 3 -16.42 8.55 4.23
N CYS A 4 -16.38 7.33 3.68
CA CYS A 4 -15.18 6.54 3.57
C CYS A 4 -14.15 7.19 2.64
N VAL A 5 -12.90 7.32 3.10
CA VAL A 5 -11.77 7.88 2.34
C VAL A 5 -11.35 7.06 1.10
N LEU A 6 -11.94 5.90 0.90
CA LEU A 6 -11.67 5.01 -0.23
C LEU A 6 -12.83 4.97 -1.23
N CYS A 7 -14.04 4.60 -0.78
CA CYS A 7 -15.18 4.34 -1.68
C CYS A 7 -16.33 5.36 -1.54
N ASP A 8 -16.13 6.45 -0.78
CA ASP A 8 -17.10 7.52 -0.53
C ASP A 8 -18.45 7.07 0.08
N SER A 9 -18.57 5.80 0.45
CA SER A 9 -19.76 5.26 1.10
C SER A 9 -19.87 5.72 2.57
N PRO A 10 -21.08 5.69 3.17
CA PRO A 10 -21.26 6.03 4.57
C PRO A 10 -20.44 5.18 5.55
N ILE A 11 -20.16 5.75 6.72
CA ILE A 11 -19.52 5.02 7.82
C ILE A 11 -20.54 4.17 8.56
N ARG A 12 -20.19 2.89 8.76
CA ARG A 12 -20.98 1.92 9.53
C ARG A 12 -20.95 2.22 11.02
N LYS A 13 -19.74 2.42 11.54
CA LYS A 13 -19.50 2.75 12.95
C LYS A 13 -18.22 3.57 13.11
N SER A 14 -18.22 4.39 14.14
CA SER A 14 -17.02 5.03 14.66
C SER A 14 -16.76 4.49 16.06
N PHE A 15 -15.51 4.29 16.42
CA PHE A 15 -15.12 3.75 17.72
C PHE A 15 -13.78 4.33 18.15
N GLN A 16 -13.51 4.28 19.45
CA GLN A 16 -12.26 4.74 20.03
C GLN A 16 -11.53 3.55 20.66
N THR A 17 -10.21 3.50 20.48
CA THR A 17 -9.30 2.52 21.10
C THR A 17 -8.79 3.02 22.45
N ASN A 18 -8.17 2.16 23.26
CA ASN A 18 -7.74 2.56 24.63
C ASN A 18 -6.64 3.63 24.64
N ASP A 19 -5.86 3.74 23.56
CA ASP A 19 -4.89 4.81 23.32
C ASP A 19 -5.54 6.14 22.87
N LYS A 20 -6.87 6.24 22.96
CA LYS A 20 -7.71 7.42 22.68
C LYS A 20 -7.74 7.84 21.21
N LYS A 21 -7.37 6.95 20.28
CA LYS A 21 -7.47 7.16 18.84
C LYS A 21 -8.85 6.82 18.33
N ASN A 22 -9.40 7.66 17.45
CA ASN A 22 -10.71 7.45 16.84
C ASN A 22 -10.56 6.82 15.45
N TYR A 23 -11.36 5.79 15.20
CA TYR A 23 -11.39 5.06 13.94
C TYR A 23 -12.81 4.96 13.40
N HIS A 24 -12.90 4.78 12.09
CA HIS A 24 -14.16 4.60 11.36
C HIS A 24 -14.11 3.33 10.52
N GLU A 25 -15.19 2.55 10.52
CA GLU A 25 -15.37 1.39 9.63
C GLU A 25 -16.40 1.73 8.55
N CYS A 26 -16.03 1.56 7.28
CA CYS A 26 -16.93 1.76 6.14
C CYS A 26 -18.03 0.68 6.08
N SER A 27 -19.28 1.06 5.76
CA SER A 27 -20.38 0.10 5.61
C SER A 27 -20.35 -0.70 4.32
N SER A 28 -19.64 -0.22 3.30
CA SER A 28 -19.60 -0.81 1.95
C SER A 28 -18.35 -1.65 1.74
N CYS A 29 -17.16 -1.04 1.83
CA CYS A 29 -15.90 -1.73 1.55
C CYS A 29 -15.22 -2.34 2.80
N GLY A 30 -15.74 -2.08 4.00
CA GLY A 30 -15.16 -2.59 5.25
C GLY A 30 -13.79 -2.01 5.63
N LEU A 31 -13.29 -0.98 4.94
CA LEU A 31 -12.06 -0.27 5.33
C LEU A 31 -12.21 0.28 6.75
N ILE A 32 -11.23 0.02 7.61
CA ILE A 32 -11.07 0.73 8.88
C ILE A 32 -10.02 1.81 8.67
N PHE A 33 -10.30 3.04 9.07
CA PHE A 33 -9.35 4.14 8.91
C PHE A 33 -9.40 5.14 10.07
N LEU A 34 -8.27 5.78 10.32
CA LEU A 34 -8.06 6.73 11.42
C LEU A 34 -8.73 8.08 11.14
N ASP A 35 -9.37 8.66 12.15
CA ASP A 35 -9.92 10.02 12.12
C ASP A 35 -8.82 11.03 11.75
N CYS A 36 -9.16 12.05 10.95
CA CYS A 36 -8.18 13.02 10.49
C CYS A 36 -7.55 13.85 11.60
N ASN A 37 -8.25 14.05 12.72
CA ASN A 37 -7.73 14.77 13.89
C ASN A 37 -6.69 13.97 14.67
N ASP A 38 -6.62 12.66 14.45
CA ASP A 38 -5.73 11.75 15.16
C ASP A 38 -4.45 11.40 14.38
N ARG A 39 -4.32 11.91 13.14
CA ARG A 39 -3.15 11.69 12.28
C ARG A 39 -1.92 12.41 12.81
N LEU A 40 -0.74 11.83 12.55
CA LEU A 40 0.52 12.51 12.81
C LEU A 40 0.66 13.77 11.95
N SER A 41 1.46 14.72 12.42
CA SER A 41 1.93 15.79 11.55
C SER A 41 2.87 15.21 10.49
N TYR A 42 2.98 15.87 9.34
CA TYR A 42 3.93 15.47 8.30
C TYR A 42 5.38 15.41 8.82
N ALA A 43 5.74 16.31 9.74
CA ALA A 43 7.09 16.32 10.32
C ALA A 43 7.33 15.06 11.19
N ASP A 44 6.34 14.66 12.00
CA ASP A 44 6.45 13.47 12.85
C ASP A 44 6.43 12.17 12.03
N GLU A 45 5.60 12.11 10.99
CA GLU A 45 5.55 10.98 10.05
C GLU A 45 6.91 10.81 9.34
N LYS A 46 7.47 11.91 8.81
CA LYS A 46 8.78 11.90 8.18
C LYS A 46 9.87 11.44 9.15
N ALA A 47 9.90 11.97 10.37
CA ALA A 47 10.88 11.57 11.38
C ALA A 47 10.79 10.08 11.74
N ARG A 48 9.56 9.52 11.75
CA ARG A 48 9.34 8.08 11.93
C ARG A 48 9.92 7.29 10.75
N TYR A 49 9.65 7.67 9.50
CA TYR A 49 10.19 6.98 8.33
C TYR A 49 11.72 7.04 8.25
N GLU A 50 12.33 8.16 8.64
CA GLU A 50 13.79 8.29 8.70
C GLU A 50 14.44 7.34 9.72
N SER A 51 13.67 6.84 10.70
CA SER A 51 14.16 5.83 11.66
C SER A 51 14.21 4.40 11.10
N HIS A 52 13.59 4.14 9.94
CA HIS A 52 13.58 2.82 9.33
C HIS A 52 14.95 2.46 8.74
N GLN A 53 15.45 1.27 9.10
CA GLN A 53 16.72 0.74 8.61
C GLN A 53 16.52 -0.21 7.42
N ASN A 54 15.64 0.16 6.49
CA ASN A 54 15.34 -0.64 5.31
C ASN A 54 16.57 -0.64 4.39
N SER A 55 17.26 -1.78 4.30
CA SER A 55 18.49 -1.90 3.52
C SER A 55 18.41 -3.00 2.46
N PRO A 56 18.87 -2.75 1.22
CA PRO A 56 18.99 -3.78 0.19
C PRO A 56 20.01 -4.87 0.50
N THR A 57 20.85 -4.68 1.52
CA THR A 57 21.81 -5.68 2.01
C THR A 57 21.29 -6.47 3.21
N ASP A 58 20.14 -6.09 3.77
CA ASP A 58 19.50 -6.83 4.87
C ASP A 58 18.76 -8.05 4.31
N ILE A 59 19.26 -9.24 4.61
CA ILE A 59 18.70 -10.52 4.15
C ILE A 59 17.29 -10.74 4.72
N SER A 60 17.04 -10.35 5.97
CA SER A 60 15.72 -10.50 6.60
C SER A 60 14.70 -9.61 5.91
N TYR A 61 15.07 -8.36 5.60
CA TYR A 61 14.19 -7.45 4.87
C TYR A 61 13.93 -7.92 3.42
N ARG A 62 14.96 -8.41 2.71
CA ARG A 62 14.76 -9.04 1.39
C ARG A 62 13.86 -10.26 1.45
N ASN A 63 13.99 -11.09 2.49
CA ASN A 63 13.11 -12.25 2.70
C ASN A 63 11.66 -11.83 2.98
N PHE A 64 11.47 -10.73 3.71
CA PHE A 64 10.16 -10.14 3.88
C PHE A 64 9.57 -9.68 2.54
N LEU A 65 10.30 -8.90 1.74
CA LEU A 65 9.86 -8.41 0.43
C LEU A 65 9.68 -9.52 -0.62
N ASN A 66 10.40 -10.65 -0.46
CA ASN A 66 10.23 -11.83 -1.31
C ASN A 66 8.78 -12.34 -1.36
N GLN A 67 7.98 -12.09 -0.32
CA GLN A 67 6.56 -12.45 -0.31
C GLN A 67 5.78 -11.77 -1.45
N LEU A 68 6.11 -10.53 -1.83
CA LEU A 68 5.50 -9.85 -2.98
C LEU A 68 6.31 -10.08 -4.26
N PHE A 69 7.63 -9.99 -4.17
CA PHE A 69 8.52 -10.11 -5.33
C PHE A 69 8.30 -11.42 -6.08
N GLN A 70 8.16 -12.56 -5.38
CA GLN A 70 7.99 -13.87 -6.01
C GLN A 70 6.70 -13.97 -6.85
N PRO A 71 5.48 -13.74 -6.30
CA PRO A 71 4.26 -13.85 -7.09
C PRO A 71 4.18 -12.77 -8.18
N LEU A 72 4.67 -11.54 -7.92
CA LEU A 72 4.66 -10.49 -8.94
C LEU A 72 5.62 -10.80 -10.11
N SER A 73 6.80 -11.35 -9.82
CA SER A 73 7.77 -11.77 -10.85
C SER A 73 7.21 -12.81 -11.81
N GLN A 74 6.29 -13.67 -11.35
CA GLN A 74 5.63 -14.68 -12.19
C GLN A 74 4.63 -14.08 -13.19
N LYS A 75 4.24 -12.82 -13.01
CA LYS A 75 3.25 -12.12 -13.84
C LYS A 75 3.88 -11.24 -14.93
N ILE A 76 5.20 -11.04 -14.87
CA ILE A 76 5.93 -10.09 -15.72
C ILE A 76 7.04 -10.78 -16.51
N ASN A 77 7.56 -10.10 -17.53
CA ASN A 77 8.68 -10.52 -18.36
C ASN A 77 9.85 -9.54 -18.25
N LYS A 78 11.02 -9.90 -18.79
CA LYS A 78 12.26 -9.09 -18.69
C LYS A 78 12.22 -7.76 -19.45
N ASP A 79 11.34 -7.63 -20.44
CA ASP A 79 11.18 -6.39 -21.21
C ASP A 79 10.21 -5.42 -20.53
N ASN A 80 9.49 -5.86 -19.49
CA ASN A 80 8.62 -5.01 -18.70
C ASN A 80 9.43 -3.97 -17.91
N ILE A 81 8.81 -2.80 -17.73
CA ILE A 81 9.34 -1.70 -16.93
C ILE A 81 8.44 -1.53 -15.72
N GLY A 82 9.04 -1.58 -14.54
CA GLY A 82 8.35 -1.44 -13.27
C GLY A 82 8.60 -0.11 -12.56
N LEU A 83 7.70 0.21 -11.63
CA LEU A 83 7.88 1.30 -10.67
C LEU A 83 7.81 0.73 -9.25
N ASP A 84 8.75 1.13 -8.41
CA ASP A 84 8.66 0.98 -6.96
C ASP A 84 8.04 2.24 -6.36
N PHE A 85 6.75 2.19 -6.07
CA PHE A 85 5.95 3.31 -5.60
C PHE A 85 5.92 3.34 -4.07
N GLY A 86 6.32 4.46 -3.47
CA GLY A 86 6.50 4.59 -2.03
C GLY A 86 7.74 3.83 -1.54
N CYS A 87 8.84 3.90 -2.30
CA CYS A 87 10.02 3.06 -2.08
C CYS A 87 10.79 3.36 -0.76
N GLY A 88 10.41 4.42 -0.03
CA GLY A 88 11.08 4.84 1.18
C GLY A 88 12.54 5.27 0.96
N PRO A 89 13.36 5.37 2.02
CA PRO A 89 14.77 5.76 1.91
C PRO A 89 15.68 4.66 1.33
N GLY A 90 15.21 3.41 1.38
CA GLY A 90 15.95 2.22 0.94
C GLY A 90 15.14 1.42 -0.08
N PRO A 91 15.20 1.76 -1.39
CA PRO A 91 14.39 1.15 -2.43
C PRO A 91 14.87 -0.28 -2.75
N THR A 92 14.57 -1.22 -1.86
CA THR A 92 15.12 -2.58 -1.90
C THR A 92 14.44 -3.45 -2.95
N ILE A 93 13.12 -3.40 -3.07
CA ILE A 93 12.41 -4.27 -4.02
C ILE A 93 12.75 -3.90 -5.48
N SER A 94 12.92 -2.60 -5.80
CA SER A 94 13.43 -2.20 -7.12
C SER A 94 14.80 -2.79 -7.42
N LYS A 95 15.73 -2.80 -6.46
CA LYS A 95 17.05 -3.44 -6.62
C LYS A 95 16.94 -4.94 -6.82
N MET A 96 16.05 -5.62 -6.09
CA MET A 96 15.79 -7.06 -6.28
C MET A 96 15.33 -7.36 -7.72
N PHE A 97 14.44 -6.54 -8.29
CA PHE A 97 14.03 -6.67 -9.70
C PHE A 97 15.17 -6.36 -10.69
N GLN A 98 15.96 -5.31 -10.44
CA GLN A 98 17.11 -4.95 -11.26
C GLN A 98 18.18 -6.04 -11.31
N GLU A 99 18.46 -6.69 -10.18
CA GLU A 99 19.36 -7.85 -10.09
C GLU A 99 18.88 -9.05 -10.95
N ASN A 100 17.58 -9.11 -11.23
CA ASN A 100 16.97 -10.12 -12.13
C ASN A 100 16.85 -9.63 -13.58
N GLY A 101 17.46 -8.49 -13.92
CA GLY A 101 17.52 -7.93 -15.27
C GLY A 101 16.27 -7.16 -15.69
N ILE A 102 15.41 -6.76 -14.74
CA ILE A 102 14.18 -6.01 -15.02
C ILE A 102 14.43 -4.51 -14.78
N LYS A 103 13.91 -3.66 -15.67
CA LYS A 103 14.03 -2.21 -15.54
C LYS A 103 13.09 -1.70 -14.47
N MET A 104 13.60 -0.87 -13.56
CA MET A 104 12.83 -0.26 -12.48
C MET A 104 13.10 1.23 -12.37
N ASP A 105 12.04 2.01 -12.26
CA ASP A 105 12.05 3.34 -11.68
C ASP A 105 11.66 3.28 -10.20
N ILE A 106 11.91 4.37 -9.47
CA ILE A 106 11.55 4.53 -8.06
C ILE A 106 10.84 5.86 -7.85
N TYR A 107 9.89 5.89 -6.92
CA TYR A 107 9.21 7.10 -6.51
C TYR A 107 8.86 7.05 -5.03
N ASP A 108 9.11 8.15 -4.33
CA ASP A 108 8.64 8.34 -2.96
C ASP A 108 8.44 9.85 -2.71
N PRO A 109 7.30 10.30 -2.17
CA PRO A 109 7.02 11.73 -2.00
C PRO A 109 7.99 12.44 -1.03
N ILE A 110 8.66 11.71 -0.15
CA ILE A 110 9.57 12.25 0.87
C ILE A 110 11.03 12.08 0.45
N PHE A 111 11.41 10.86 0.02
CA PHE A 111 12.80 10.48 -0.20
C PHE A 111 13.24 10.58 -1.66
N PHE A 112 12.32 10.35 -2.61
CA PHE A 112 12.59 10.34 -4.05
C PHE A 112 11.46 11.04 -4.83
N PRO A 113 11.24 12.36 -4.63
CA PRO A 113 10.06 13.09 -5.13
C PRO A 113 10.16 13.44 -6.62
N ASN A 114 10.59 12.48 -7.44
CA ASN A 114 10.74 12.67 -8.87
C ASN A 114 9.40 12.49 -9.60
N ASN A 115 8.69 13.59 -9.80
CA ASN A 115 7.40 13.60 -10.51
C ASN A 115 7.46 13.14 -11.98
N TYR A 116 8.65 12.97 -12.58
CA TYR A 116 8.75 12.35 -13.91
C TYR A 116 8.29 10.90 -13.89
N ALA A 117 8.51 10.16 -12.81
CA ALA A 117 8.00 8.79 -12.66
C ALA A 117 6.47 8.77 -12.77
N LEU A 118 5.78 9.76 -12.21
CA LEU A 118 4.32 9.88 -12.26
C LEU A 118 3.76 10.32 -13.63
N LYS A 119 4.62 10.58 -14.62
CA LYS A 119 4.24 10.91 -16.00
C LYS A 119 4.53 9.78 -16.98
N ALA A 120 5.18 8.71 -16.52
CA ALA A 120 5.50 7.54 -17.32
C ALA A 120 4.34 6.53 -17.32
N GLN A 121 4.56 5.40 -18.01
CA GLN A 121 3.63 4.27 -18.07
C GLN A 121 4.39 3.00 -17.73
N TYR A 122 3.87 2.21 -16.78
CA TYR A 122 4.53 1.03 -16.26
C TYR A 122 3.76 -0.25 -16.58
N ASP A 123 4.49 -1.32 -16.84
CA ASP A 123 3.91 -2.66 -17.02
C ASP A 123 3.56 -3.29 -15.67
N PHE A 124 4.26 -2.90 -14.61
CA PHE A 124 3.91 -3.26 -13.25
C PHE A 124 4.34 -2.21 -12.24
N ILE A 125 3.71 -2.22 -11.07
CA ILE A 125 4.03 -1.33 -9.95
C ILE A 125 4.10 -2.17 -8.68
N SER A 126 5.18 -2.02 -7.90
CA SER A 126 5.27 -2.56 -6.54
C SER A 126 4.95 -1.46 -5.53
N CYS A 127 4.19 -1.80 -4.51
CA CYS A 127 3.73 -0.91 -3.45
C CYS A 127 3.81 -1.67 -2.11
N THR A 128 4.98 -1.64 -1.47
CA THR A 128 5.27 -2.43 -0.26
C THR A 128 5.29 -1.54 0.97
N GLU A 129 4.41 -1.78 1.93
CA GLU A 129 4.29 -1.00 3.16
C GLU A 129 4.01 0.49 2.88
N VAL A 130 2.98 0.75 2.08
CA VAL A 130 2.62 2.10 1.60
C VAL A 130 1.15 2.39 1.82
N VAL A 131 0.28 1.47 1.40
CA VAL A 131 -1.16 1.73 1.32
C VAL A 131 -1.80 1.97 2.69
N GLU A 132 -1.23 1.41 3.76
CA GLU A 132 -1.64 1.61 5.15
C GLU A 132 -1.40 3.05 5.65
N HIS A 133 -0.49 3.79 5.01
CA HIS A 133 -0.13 5.16 5.36
C HIS A 133 -0.96 6.19 4.59
N LEU A 134 -1.77 5.77 3.62
CA LEU A 134 -2.46 6.69 2.73
C LEU A 134 -3.66 7.36 3.42
N PHE A 135 -3.60 8.69 3.50
CA PHE A 135 -4.69 9.52 4.05
C PHE A 135 -5.91 9.57 3.12
N ASP A 136 -5.67 9.41 1.83
CA ASP A 136 -6.64 9.36 0.73
C ASP A 136 -6.24 8.25 -0.25
N PRO A 137 -6.57 6.98 0.07
CA PRO A 137 -6.25 5.84 -0.79
C PRO A 137 -6.89 5.95 -2.17
N ALA A 138 -8.10 6.53 -2.28
CA ALA A 138 -8.80 6.68 -3.55
C ALA A 138 -8.00 7.53 -4.53
N LYS A 139 -7.46 8.66 -4.08
CA LYS A 139 -6.62 9.53 -4.90
C LYS A 139 -5.35 8.82 -5.39
N THR A 140 -4.68 8.07 -4.52
CA THR A 140 -3.49 7.31 -4.90
C THR A 140 -3.80 6.19 -5.88
N LEU A 141 -4.90 5.46 -5.68
CA LEU A 141 -5.33 4.40 -6.60
C LEU A 141 -5.66 4.98 -7.99
N ASN A 142 -6.34 6.12 -8.06
CA ASN A 142 -6.59 6.82 -9.32
C ASN A 142 -5.28 7.24 -10.01
N LEU A 143 -4.30 7.73 -9.26
CA LEU A 143 -2.97 8.04 -9.81
C LEU A 143 -2.29 6.78 -10.36
N ILE A 144 -2.30 5.68 -9.60
CA ILE A 144 -1.73 4.39 -10.01
C ILE A 144 -2.42 3.90 -11.29
N ASP A 145 -3.75 4.00 -11.39
CA ASP A 145 -4.47 3.64 -12.62
C ASP A 145 -4.01 4.44 -13.83
N LEU A 146 -3.80 5.75 -13.67
CA LEU A 146 -3.34 6.59 -14.77
C LEU A 146 -1.96 6.18 -15.30
N ILE A 147 -1.06 5.71 -14.43
CA ILE A 147 0.33 5.36 -14.81
C ILE A 147 0.53 3.86 -15.08
N LEU A 148 -0.44 3.01 -14.72
CA LEU A 148 -0.40 1.58 -14.99
C LEU A 148 -0.97 1.29 -16.38
N LYS A 149 -0.20 0.59 -17.21
CA LYS A 149 -0.64 0.15 -18.55
C LYS A 149 -1.82 -0.81 -18.43
N LYS A 150 -2.61 -0.90 -19.51
CA LYS A 150 -3.64 -1.96 -19.66
C LYS A 150 -2.99 -3.33 -19.53
N SER A 151 -3.63 -4.26 -18.81
CA SER A 151 -3.09 -5.59 -18.49
C SER A 151 -1.85 -5.59 -17.60
N GLY A 152 -1.45 -4.42 -17.09
CA GLY A 152 -0.37 -4.26 -16.13
C GLY A 152 -0.77 -4.72 -14.73
N TRP A 153 0.24 -4.92 -13.89
CA TRP A 153 0.08 -5.48 -12.55
C TRP A 153 0.41 -4.47 -11.46
N LEU A 154 -0.46 -4.34 -10.46
CA LEU A 154 -0.14 -3.68 -9.20
C LEU A 154 0.06 -4.74 -8.12
N GLY A 155 1.26 -4.81 -7.56
CA GLY A 155 1.55 -5.61 -6.39
C GLY A 155 1.52 -4.78 -5.13
N VAL A 156 0.66 -5.15 -4.17
CA VAL A 156 0.56 -4.48 -2.87
C VAL A 156 0.96 -5.44 -1.77
N MET A 157 1.84 -4.98 -0.87
CA MET A 157 2.13 -5.66 0.39
C MET A 157 1.69 -4.80 1.57
N THR A 158 0.68 -5.26 2.31
CA THR A 158 0.12 -4.61 3.51
C THR A 158 -0.62 -5.66 4.33
N LYS A 159 -0.65 -5.58 5.67
CA LYS A 159 -1.34 -6.61 6.46
C LYS A 159 -2.86 -6.53 6.29
N ILE A 160 -3.47 -7.66 5.95
CA ILE A 160 -4.91 -7.78 5.70
C ILE A 160 -5.64 -8.04 7.02
N TYR A 161 -6.53 -7.12 7.37
CA TYR A 161 -7.41 -7.23 8.52
C TYR A 161 -8.49 -8.31 8.31
N ASP A 162 -8.68 -9.12 9.34
CA ASP A 162 -9.77 -10.09 9.46
C ASP A 162 -10.46 -9.94 10.82
N LYS A 163 -11.74 -10.33 10.90
CA LYS A 163 -12.54 -10.18 12.13
C LYS A 163 -12.04 -11.04 13.30
N SER A 164 -11.22 -12.06 13.07
CA SER A 164 -10.53 -12.80 14.14
C SER A 164 -9.45 -11.98 14.83
N ILE A 165 -8.97 -10.90 14.21
CA ILE A 165 -8.00 -9.98 14.79
C ILE A 165 -8.72 -9.02 15.74
N ILE A 166 -8.30 -9.03 17.00
CA ILE A 166 -8.71 -8.03 17.98
C ILE A 166 -8.02 -6.71 17.61
N PHE A 167 -8.76 -5.80 16.97
CA PHE A 167 -8.22 -4.56 16.42
C PHE A 167 -7.50 -3.71 17.48
N GLU A 168 -8.03 -3.66 18.70
CA GLU A 168 -7.43 -2.98 19.86
C GLU A 168 -5.98 -3.44 20.10
N ASP A 169 -5.74 -4.76 20.10
CA ASP A 169 -4.45 -5.34 20.49
C ASP A 169 -3.48 -5.50 19.32
N TRP A 170 -3.97 -5.35 18.09
CA TRP A 170 -3.22 -5.63 16.88
C TRP A 170 -1.98 -4.75 16.75
N TYR A 171 -0.80 -5.38 16.77
CA TYR A 171 0.48 -4.67 16.70
C TYR A 171 0.59 -3.76 15.46
N TYR A 172 0.00 -4.18 14.33
CA TYR A 172 0.04 -3.43 13.08
C TYR A 172 -0.75 -2.12 13.16
N ARG A 173 -1.79 -2.04 13.99
CA ARG A 173 -2.50 -0.78 14.27
C ARG A 173 -1.69 0.17 15.15
N LYS A 174 -0.82 -0.37 16.01
CA LYS A 174 -0.09 0.40 17.01
C LYS A 174 1.05 1.23 16.43
N ASP A 175 1.43 1.03 15.17
CA ASP A 175 2.29 1.98 14.49
C ASP A 175 1.49 3.27 14.19
N PRO A 176 1.91 4.44 14.71
CA PRO A 176 1.15 5.67 14.59
C PRO A 176 1.08 6.23 13.16
N THR A 177 1.88 5.70 12.23
CA THR A 177 1.81 6.05 10.80
C THR A 177 0.79 5.19 10.04
N HIS A 178 0.24 4.13 10.64
CA HIS A 178 -0.76 3.27 10.00
C HIS A 178 -2.15 3.86 10.23
N VAL A 179 -2.79 4.30 9.15
CA VAL A 179 -4.06 5.05 9.19
C VAL A 179 -5.17 4.41 8.36
N ALA A 180 -4.86 3.41 7.53
CA ALA A 180 -5.82 2.68 6.71
C ALA A 180 -5.55 1.17 6.83
N PHE A 181 -6.59 0.40 7.14
CA PHE A 181 -6.51 -1.05 7.40
C PHE A 181 -7.46 -1.79 6.47
N TYR A 182 -6.89 -2.58 5.58
CA TYR A 182 -7.58 -3.22 4.47
C TYR A 182 -8.02 -4.62 4.84
N SER A 183 -9.27 -4.98 4.56
CA SER A 183 -9.76 -6.35 4.64
C SER A 183 -9.84 -6.98 3.26
N LYS A 184 -10.09 -8.29 3.16
CA LYS A 184 -10.35 -8.95 1.87
C LYS A 184 -11.48 -8.26 1.09
N GLN A 185 -12.58 -7.93 1.77
CA GLN A 185 -13.70 -7.17 1.20
C GLN A 185 -13.25 -5.81 0.65
N THR A 186 -12.35 -5.12 1.35
CA THR A 186 -11.82 -3.84 0.91
C THR A 186 -11.03 -3.98 -0.38
N LEU A 187 -10.18 -5.01 -0.47
CA LEU A 187 -9.37 -5.29 -1.66
C LEU A 187 -10.25 -5.68 -2.86
N GLU A 188 -11.26 -6.52 -2.65
CA GLU A 188 -12.25 -6.86 -3.68
C GLU A 188 -13.01 -5.62 -4.16
N THR A 189 -13.42 -4.74 -3.25
CA THR A 189 -14.09 -3.48 -3.60
C THR A 189 -13.18 -2.57 -4.42
N ILE A 190 -11.88 -2.51 -4.10
CA ILE A 190 -10.90 -1.75 -4.90
C ILE A 190 -10.86 -2.30 -6.33
N ALA A 191 -10.78 -3.62 -6.50
CA ALA A 191 -10.76 -4.21 -7.83
C ALA A 191 -12.04 -3.87 -8.62
N ASP A 192 -13.22 -3.99 -8.00
CA ASP A 192 -14.49 -3.66 -8.63
C ASP A 192 -14.57 -2.18 -9.03
N MET A 193 -14.15 -1.27 -8.13
CA MET A 193 -14.14 0.18 -8.40
C MET A 193 -13.24 0.55 -9.58
N MET A 194 -12.11 -0.13 -9.73
CA MET A 194 -11.11 0.15 -10.74
C MET A 194 -11.34 -0.65 -12.04
N GLY A 195 -12.28 -1.59 -12.04
CA GLY A 195 -12.50 -2.53 -13.15
C GLY A 195 -11.34 -3.52 -13.32
N TRP A 196 -10.64 -3.85 -12.23
CA TRP A 196 -9.46 -4.70 -12.20
C TRP A 196 -9.81 -6.10 -11.68
N LYS A 197 -8.87 -7.04 -11.81
CA LYS A 197 -8.91 -8.34 -11.12
C LYS A 197 -8.14 -8.28 -9.81
N CYS A 198 -8.57 -9.05 -8.82
CA CYS A 198 -7.92 -9.19 -7.52
C CYS A 198 -7.41 -10.62 -7.32
N GLU A 199 -6.14 -10.77 -6.96
CA GLU A 199 -5.54 -12.05 -6.54
C GLU A 199 -4.93 -11.88 -5.14
N ILE A 200 -5.57 -12.44 -4.11
CA ILE A 200 -5.04 -12.45 -2.74
C ILE A 200 -4.16 -13.68 -2.56
N HIS A 201 -2.85 -13.48 -2.40
CA HIS A 201 -1.85 -14.55 -2.33
C HIS A 201 -1.53 -14.99 -0.89
N SER A 202 -1.65 -14.09 0.08
CA SER A 202 -1.36 -14.36 1.49
C SER A 202 -2.12 -13.42 2.43
N ASP A 203 -1.79 -13.42 3.72
CA ASP A 203 -2.33 -12.48 4.72
C ASP A 203 -1.79 -11.05 4.58
N ASN A 204 -0.87 -10.82 3.65
CA ASN A 204 -0.22 -9.53 3.43
C ASN A 204 0.08 -9.19 1.97
N VAL A 205 -0.23 -10.06 1.01
CA VAL A 205 0.08 -9.84 -0.41
C VAL A 205 -1.17 -9.97 -1.26
N VAL A 206 -1.42 -8.95 -2.07
CA VAL A 206 -2.45 -8.93 -3.09
C VAL A 206 -1.87 -8.38 -4.39
N LEU A 207 -2.23 -9.02 -5.49
CA LEU A 207 -1.93 -8.55 -6.83
C LEU A 207 -3.23 -8.11 -7.50
N PHE A 208 -3.20 -6.95 -8.14
CA PHE A 208 -4.26 -6.48 -9.01
C PHE A 208 -3.82 -6.50 -10.47
N GLN A 209 -4.73 -6.81 -11.38
CA GLN A 209 -4.50 -6.71 -12.82
C GLN A 209 -5.49 -5.74 -13.45
N LYS A 210 -4.97 -4.74 -14.17
CA LYS A 210 -5.75 -3.76 -14.91
C LYS A 210 -6.32 -4.29 -16.23
#